data_AF-M4Z155-F1
#
_entry.id   AF-M4Z155-F1
#
_cell.length_a   1.000
_cell.length_b   1.000
_cell.length_c   1.000
_cell.angle_alpha   90.00
_cell.angle_beta   90.00
_cell.angle_gamma   90.00
#
_symmetry.space_group_name_H-M   'P 1'
#
loop_
_entity.id
_entity.type
_entity.pdbx_description
1 polymer ?
#
loop_
_entity_poly.entity_id
_entity_poly.type
_entity_poly.pdbx_seq_one_letter_code
_entity_poly.pdbx_strand_id
1 'polypeptide(L)'
;MPLDHKRPVDMRQVIARIVDDSDFVEMSPNYGPATLCGHARIDGQAIGIVTNNGPLDPAGANKATHFIQACCQTRTPILYLNNTTGYMVGRAYEEAGMIKHGSKMIQAVTSATVPQITIYCGASFGAGNYGMCGRGFHPRFCFSWPNAKTAVMGGEQAAETMAIVTEAAAARRGKPVERDKLEAMKAQIIGVFDGQMDVFATSARVLDDGVIDPRDTRAVLSEVLAICREAEARQPQRMQFSVARP
;
A
#
# COMPACT_ATOMS: atom_id res chain seq x y z
N MET A 1 -0.17 12.64 10.20
CA MET A 1 -0.68 12.70 8.82
C MET A 1 -1.62 13.88 8.67
N PRO A 2 -1.69 14.57 7.52
CA PRO A 2 -2.75 15.52 7.23
C PRO A 2 -4.13 14.86 7.28
N LEU A 3 -5.16 15.63 7.66
CA LEU A 3 -6.55 15.15 7.63
C LEU A 3 -7.03 14.90 6.19
N ASP A 4 -6.59 15.75 5.25
CA ASP A 4 -6.81 15.54 3.83
C ASP A 4 -5.70 14.63 3.25
N HIS A 5 -6.09 13.43 2.83
CA HIS A 5 -5.20 12.45 2.23
C HIS A 5 -4.61 12.88 0.87
N LYS A 6 -5.16 13.93 0.24
CA LYS A 6 -4.61 14.54 -0.99
C LYS A 6 -3.40 15.44 -0.70
N ARG A 7 -3.22 15.89 0.54
CA ARG A 7 -2.08 16.74 0.91
C ARG A 7 -0.81 15.88 0.96
N PRO A 8 0.23 16.23 0.17
CA PRO A 8 1.48 15.48 0.18
C PRO A 8 2.12 15.41 1.57
N VAL A 9 2.75 14.28 1.85
CA VAL A 9 3.49 14.03 3.09
C VAL A 9 4.86 13.52 2.72
N ASP A 10 5.90 14.06 3.35
CA ASP A 10 7.20 13.44 3.29
C ASP A 10 7.26 12.27 4.29
N MET A 11 7.15 11.06 3.77
CA MET A 11 7.14 9.83 4.57
C MET A 11 8.45 9.57 5.30
N ARG A 12 9.55 10.28 4.97
CA ARG A 12 10.76 10.29 5.81
C ARG A 12 10.46 10.75 7.24
N GLN A 13 9.49 11.65 7.42
CA GLN A 13 9.06 12.09 8.74
C GLN A 13 8.38 10.97 9.54
N VAL A 14 7.65 10.07 8.87
CA VAL A 14 7.08 8.88 9.50
C VAL A 14 8.19 7.90 9.85
N ILE A 15 9.09 7.61 8.91
CA ILE A 15 10.21 6.69 9.10
C ILE A 15 11.06 7.11 10.30
N ALA A 16 11.47 8.39 10.36
CA ALA A 16 12.31 8.93 11.43
C ALA A 16 11.73 8.73 12.84
N ARG A 17 10.42 8.50 12.98
CA ARG A 17 9.73 8.32 14.27
C ARG A 17 9.53 6.86 14.67
N ILE A 18 9.77 5.92 13.75
CA ILE A 18 9.55 4.49 13.99
C ILE A 18 10.85 3.69 14.01
N VAL A 19 11.91 4.16 13.34
CA VAL A 19 13.20 3.46 13.25
C VAL A 19 14.17 3.88 14.35
N ASP A 20 15.12 3.01 14.65
CA ASP A 20 16.18 3.25 15.64
C ASP A 20 16.99 4.49 15.26
N ASP A 21 17.23 5.36 16.25
CA ASP A 21 18.02 6.59 16.13
C ASP A 21 17.62 7.53 14.98
N SER A 22 16.40 7.37 14.45
CA SER A 22 15.95 8.02 13.21
C SER A 22 16.87 7.75 12.00
N ASP A 23 17.70 6.70 12.04
CA ASP A 23 18.68 6.38 11.00
C ASP A 23 18.04 5.60 9.85
N PHE A 24 18.02 6.23 8.68
CA PHE A 24 17.43 5.67 7.46
C PHE A 24 18.38 5.87 6.28
N VAL A 25 18.88 4.76 5.74
CA VAL A 25 19.77 4.76 4.58
C VAL A 25 18.93 4.58 3.31
N GLU A 26 18.63 5.70 2.66
CA GLU A 26 17.82 5.71 1.44
C GLU A 26 18.61 5.16 0.23
N MET A 27 17.99 4.22 -0.48
CA MET A 27 18.51 3.70 -1.75
C MET A 27 18.08 4.62 -2.89
N SER A 28 19.03 5.03 -3.73
CA SER A 28 18.78 5.77 -4.98
C SER A 28 17.79 6.95 -4.80
N PRO A 29 18.07 7.93 -3.92
CA PRO A 29 17.15 9.04 -3.62
C PRO A 29 16.77 9.86 -4.86
N ASN A 30 17.64 9.92 -5.86
CA ASN A 30 17.44 10.69 -7.09
C ASN A 30 16.80 9.91 -8.24
N TYR A 31 16.35 8.66 -8.04
CA TYR A 31 15.70 7.83 -9.05
C TYR A 31 14.33 7.38 -8.56
N GLY A 32 13.25 7.79 -9.23
CA GLY A 32 11.88 7.55 -8.76
C GLY A 32 11.62 8.13 -7.35
N PRO A 33 11.86 9.44 -7.11
CA PRO A 33 11.88 10.02 -5.76
C PRO A 33 10.53 9.99 -5.03
N ALA A 34 9.41 9.79 -5.75
CA ALA A 34 8.10 9.57 -5.15
C ALA A 34 7.98 8.19 -4.48
N THR A 35 8.83 7.23 -4.85
CA THR A 35 8.90 5.88 -4.24
C THR A 35 10.18 5.78 -3.42
N LEU A 36 10.01 5.84 -2.10
CA LEU A 36 11.11 5.79 -1.15
C LEU A 36 11.41 4.31 -0.86
N CYS A 37 12.68 3.96 -0.92
CA CYS A 37 13.19 2.64 -0.57
C CYS A 37 14.45 2.83 0.24
N GLY A 38 14.65 2.06 1.30
CA GLY A 38 15.87 2.16 2.09
C GLY A 38 15.90 1.24 3.29
N HIS A 39 17.05 1.17 3.93
CA HIS A 39 17.29 0.30 5.07
C HIS A 39 17.23 1.08 6.38
N ALA A 40 16.77 0.41 7.42
CA ALA A 40 16.77 0.92 8.78
C ALA A 40 16.82 -0.23 9.79
N ARG A 41 16.73 0.10 11.08
CA ARG A 41 16.54 -0.88 12.15
C ARG A 41 15.32 -0.54 13.01
N ILE A 42 14.68 -1.57 13.55
CA ILE A 42 13.68 -1.45 14.62
C ILE A 42 14.09 -2.43 15.72
N ASP A 43 14.36 -1.91 16.91
CA ASP A 43 14.85 -2.65 18.07
C ASP A 43 16.02 -3.58 17.71
N GLY A 44 16.97 -3.03 16.95
CA GLY A 44 18.18 -3.71 16.50
C GLY A 44 17.99 -4.64 15.30
N GLN A 45 16.76 -4.98 14.91
CA GLN A 45 16.51 -5.82 13.72
C GLN A 45 16.60 -5.00 12.43
N ALA A 46 17.43 -5.44 11.49
CA ALA A 46 17.51 -4.81 10.17
C ALA A 46 16.22 -5.03 9.37
N ILE A 47 15.72 -3.98 8.74
CA ILE A 47 14.52 -3.99 7.89
C ILE A 47 14.76 -3.22 6.60
N GLY A 48 14.04 -3.60 5.54
CA GLY A 48 13.88 -2.79 4.34
C GLY A 48 12.53 -2.07 4.40
N ILE A 49 12.48 -0.81 4.00
CA ILE A 49 11.25 -0.01 3.98
C ILE A 49 10.94 0.41 2.55
N VAL A 50 9.70 0.22 2.12
CA VAL A 50 9.15 0.79 0.87
C VAL A 50 7.98 1.70 1.23
N THR A 51 7.98 2.94 0.76
CA THR A 51 6.90 3.90 1.00
C THR A 51 6.75 4.92 -0.13
N ASN A 52 5.75 5.78 -0.04
CA ASN A 52 5.33 6.64 -1.13
C ASN A 52 5.13 8.10 -0.66
N ASN A 53 5.78 9.04 -1.34
CA ASN A 53 5.51 10.47 -1.25
C ASN A 53 4.59 10.95 -2.40
N GLY A 54 4.10 10.03 -3.24
CA GLY A 54 3.24 10.28 -4.38
C GLY A 54 2.90 8.98 -5.14
N PRO A 55 2.27 9.08 -6.32
CA PRO A 55 1.98 7.92 -7.15
C PRO A 55 3.26 7.20 -7.63
N LEU A 56 3.12 5.91 -7.92
CA LEU A 56 4.21 5.07 -8.44
C LEU A 56 4.46 5.39 -9.92
N ASP A 57 5.64 5.87 -10.27
CA ASP A 57 6.09 6.08 -11.64
C ASP A 57 6.96 4.90 -12.14
N PRO A 58 7.32 4.83 -13.44
CA PRO A 58 8.13 3.73 -13.96
C PRO A 58 9.48 3.57 -13.25
N ALA A 59 10.14 4.68 -12.90
CA ALA A 59 11.40 4.66 -12.16
C ALA A 59 11.21 4.14 -10.74
N GLY A 60 10.19 4.61 -10.02
CA GLY A 60 9.84 4.17 -8.68
C GLY A 60 9.47 2.68 -8.63
N ALA A 61 8.70 2.19 -9.59
CA ALA A 61 8.36 0.77 -9.69
C ALA A 61 9.61 -0.12 -9.93
N ASN A 62 10.54 0.30 -10.80
CA ASN A 62 11.81 -0.41 -10.98
C ASN A 62 12.69 -0.36 -9.73
N LYS A 63 12.77 0.81 -9.08
CA LYS A 63 13.50 1.00 -7.82
C LYS A 63 13.00 0.05 -6.74
N ALA A 64 11.69 0.02 -6.51
CA ALA A 64 11.06 -0.88 -5.55
C ALA A 64 11.28 -2.35 -5.93
N THR A 65 11.16 -2.71 -7.21
CA THR A 65 11.46 -4.07 -7.70
C THR A 65 12.86 -4.52 -7.29
N HIS A 66 13.87 -3.71 -7.62
CA HIS A 66 15.27 -4.02 -7.29
C HIS A 66 15.49 -4.09 -5.77
N PHE A 67 14.92 -3.15 -5.03
CA PHE A 67 15.04 -3.10 -3.58
C PHE A 67 14.47 -4.35 -2.89
N ILE A 68 13.28 -4.80 -3.31
CA ILE A 68 12.64 -6.01 -2.79
C ILE A 68 13.54 -7.23 -3.04
N GLN A 69 14.11 -7.36 -4.24
CA GLN A 69 15.03 -8.43 -4.57
C GLN A 69 16.32 -8.39 -3.72
N ALA A 70 16.87 -7.21 -3.48
CA ALA A 70 18.04 -7.02 -2.62
C ALA A 70 17.73 -7.38 -1.15
N CYS A 71 16.54 -7.05 -0.65
CA CYS A 71 16.09 -7.46 0.67
C CYS A 71 15.97 -8.99 0.76
N CYS A 72 15.39 -9.65 -0.26
CA CYS A 72 15.34 -11.11 -0.33
C CYS A 72 16.74 -11.75 -0.33
N GLN A 73 17.69 -11.20 -1.08
CA GLN A 73 19.07 -11.71 -1.14
C GLN A 73 19.76 -11.67 0.23
N THR A 74 19.49 -10.63 1.01
CA THR A 74 20.09 -10.41 2.33
C THR A 74 19.26 -10.98 3.48
N ARG A 75 18.13 -11.64 3.18
CA ARG A 75 17.13 -12.11 4.16
C ARG A 75 16.61 -11.00 5.09
N THR A 76 16.49 -9.80 4.54
CA THR A 76 15.99 -8.63 5.28
C THR A 76 14.46 -8.56 5.14
N PRO A 77 13.68 -8.58 6.25
CA PRO A 77 12.22 -8.40 6.18
C PRO A 77 11.85 -7.01 5.66
N ILE A 78 10.68 -6.92 5.03
CA ILE A 78 10.24 -5.70 4.31
C ILE A 78 9.00 -5.12 5.00
N LEU A 79 9.05 -3.80 5.24
CA LEU A 79 7.95 -2.98 5.72
C LEU A 79 7.41 -2.10 4.58
N TYR A 80 6.13 -2.25 4.27
CA TYR A 80 5.41 -1.42 3.31
C TYR A 80 4.56 -0.38 4.04
N LEU A 81 4.95 0.89 3.99
CA LEU A 81 4.16 2.00 4.51
C LEU A 81 3.36 2.62 3.36
N ASN A 82 2.09 2.22 3.24
CA ASN A 82 1.22 2.61 2.14
C ASN A 82 0.72 4.06 2.29
N ASN A 83 1.06 4.89 1.31
CA ASN A 83 0.53 6.25 1.16
C ASN A 83 0.50 6.64 -0.34
N THR A 84 -0.17 5.83 -1.16
CA THR A 84 -0.21 5.98 -2.61
C THR A 84 -1.63 5.98 -3.16
N THR A 85 -1.85 6.83 -4.16
CA THR A 85 -3.10 6.91 -4.93
C THR A 85 -3.08 6.02 -6.17
N GLY A 86 -2.04 5.20 -6.36
CA GLY A 86 -1.90 4.29 -7.49
C GLY A 86 -0.62 4.50 -8.29
N TYR A 87 -0.68 4.11 -9.57
CA TYR A 87 0.38 4.33 -10.53
C TYR A 87 0.12 5.59 -11.36
N MET A 88 1.18 6.20 -11.87
CA MET A 88 1.08 7.31 -12.82
C MET A 88 0.39 6.84 -14.10
N VAL A 89 -0.51 7.69 -14.61
CA VAL A 89 -1.25 7.47 -15.86
C VAL A 89 -0.89 8.54 -16.88
N GLY A 90 -1.09 8.24 -18.15
CA GLY A 90 -0.88 9.19 -19.25
C GLY A 90 0.10 8.65 -20.28
N ARG A 91 -0.02 9.15 -21.52
CA ARG A 91 0.67 8.60 -22.69
C ARG A 91 2.17 8.39 -22.47
N ALA A 92 2.88 9.38 -21.92
CA ALA A 92 4.31 9.29 -21.69
C ALA A 92 4.70 8.16 -20.71
N TYR A 93 3.90 7.94 -19.66
CA TYR A 93 4.14 6.87 -18.69
C TYR A 93 3.79 5.50 -19.26
N GLU A 94 2.71 5.41 -20.04
CA GLU A 94 2.33 4.18 -20.74
C GLU A 94 3.40 3.76 -21.76
N GLU A 95 3.88 4.69 -22.60
CA GLU A 95 4.95 4.45 -23.59
C GLU A 95 6.30 4.13 -22.91
N ALA A 96 6.59 4.74 -21.75
CA ALA A 96 7.73 4.36 -20.91
C ALA A 96 7.58 2.96 -20.29
N GLY A 97 6.38 2.36 -20.36
CA GLY A 97 6.08 1.02 -19.92
C GLY A 97 5.65 0.94 -18.45
N MET A 98 4.77 1.83 -18.00
CA MET A 98 4.24 1.80 -16.65
C MET A 98 3.67 0.42 -16.29
N ILE A 99 2.92 -0.21 -17.21
CA ILE A 99 2.37 -1.56 -17.02
C ILE A 99 3.47 -2.60 -16.78
N LYS A 100 4.49 -2.68 -17.65
CA LYS A 100 5.58 -3.68 -17.49
C LYS A 100 6.37 -3.47 -16.20
N HIS A 101 6.57 -2.21 -15.79
CA HIS A 101 7.33 -1.88 -14.59
C HIS A 101 6.52 -2.11 -13.31
N GLY A 102 5.24 -1.78 -13.31
CA GLY A 102 4.31 -2.15 -12.24
C GLY A 102 4.18 -3.66 -12.08
N SER A 103 4.09 -4.41 -13.19
CA SER A 103 4.06 -5.88 -13.16
C SER A 103 5.32 -6.48 -12.55
N LYS A 104 6.52 -5.94 -12.84
CA LYS A 104 7.77 -6.40 -12.20
C LYS A 104 7.77 -6.15 -10.70
N MET A 105 7.25 -5.00 -10.25
CA MET A 105 7.12 -4.69 -8.84
C MET A 105 6.18 -5.68 -8.14
N ILE A 106 5.02 -5.95 -8.73
CA ILE A 106 4.07 -6.94 -8.22
C ILE A 106 4.69 -8.34 -8.18
N GLN A 107 5.42 -8.74 -9.22
CA GLN A 107 6.16 -10.01 -9.23
C GLN A 107 7.19 -10.09 -8.11
N ALA A 108 7.90 -9.00 -7.81
CA ALA A 108 8.84 -8.96 -6.70
C ALA A 108 8.13 -9.11 -5.35
N VAL A 109 6.99 -8.43 -5.14
CA VAL A 109 6.16 -8.57 -3.95
C VAL A 109 5.65 -10.00 -3.77
N THR A 110 5.11 -10.62 -4.82
CA THR A 110 4.52 -11.96 -4.74
C THR A 110 5.56 -13.06 -4.57
N SER A 111 6.78 -12.87 -5.08
CA SER A 111 7.86 -13.86 -5.02
C SER A 111 8.85 -13.61 -3.87
N ALA A 112 8.65 -12.54 -3.08
CA ALA A 112 9.52 -12.23 -1.96
C ALA A 112 9.53 -13.37 -0.93
N THR A 113 10.73 -13.82 -0.55
CA THR A 113 10.94 -14.98 0.34
C THR A 113 11.09 -14.58 1.81
N VAL A 114 11.13 -13.28 2.08
CA VAL A 114 11.32 -12.69 3.42
C VAL A 114 9.97 -12.31 4.03
N PRO A 115 9.86 -12.15 5.36
CA PRO A 115 8.67 -11.60 5.98
C PRO A 115 8.33 -10.22 5.41
N GLN A 116 7.07 -10.04 5.02
CA GLN A 116 6.52 -8.77 4.53
C GLN A 116 5.46 -8.27 5.52
N ILE A 117 5.55 -7.02 5.93
CA ILE A 117 4.61 -6.38 6.87
C ILE A 117 4.07 -5.11 6.20
N THR A 118 2.78 -4.86 6.31
CA THR A 118 2.12 -3.72 5.68
C THR A 118 1.44 -2.84 6.73
N ILE A 119 1.64 -1.52 6.61
CA ILE A 119 0.87 -0.52 7.36
C ILE A 119 0.20 0.40 6.35
N TYR A 120 -1.12 0.49 6.37
CA TYR A 120 -1.87 1.52 5.66
C TYR A 120 -1.81 2.82 6.48
N CYS A 121 -0.87 3.71 6.11
CA CYS A 121 -0.65 4.99 6.81
C CYS A 121 -1.55 6.12 6.29
N GLY A 122 -2.00 6.02 5.04
CA GLY A 122 -2.78 7.04 4.36
C GLY A 122 -3.60 6.43 3.22
N ALA A 123 -3.44 6.96 2.02
CA ALA A 123 -4.10 6.40 0.84
C ALA A 123 -3.51 5.03 0.45
N SER A 124 -4.37 4.06 0.15
CA SER A 124 -4.01 2.81 -0.49
C SER A 124 -5.04 2.49 -1.57
N PHE A 125 -4.83 3.04 -2.78
CA PHE A 125 -5.81 2.96 -3.85
C PHE A 125 -5.37 2.09 -5.04
N GLY A 126 -6.32 1.31 -5.54
CA GLY A 126 -6.23 0.58 -6.80
C GLY A 126 -4.98 -0.27 -6.92
N ALA A 127 -4.33 -0.23 -8.08
CA ALA A 127 -3.11 -0.99 -8.33
C ALA A 127 -1.94 -0.60 -7.41
N GLY A 128 -1.96 0.60 -6.81
CA GLY A 128 -0.96 1.00 -5.82
C GLY A 128 -0.98 0.11 -4.58
N ASN A 129 -2.18 -0.29 -4.12
CA ASN A 129 -2.34 -1.28 -3.05
C ASN A 129 -1.63 -2.60 -3.41
N TYR A 130 -1.70 -3.02 -4.68
CA TYR A 130 -1.09 -4.26 -5.14
C TYR A 130 0.44 -4.20 -5.12
N GLY A 131 1.01 -3.11 -5.67
CA GLY A 131 2.45 -2.90 -5.69
C GLY A 131 3.07 -2.74 -4.30
N MET A 132 2.28 -2.31 -3.31
CA MET A 132 2.71 -2.03 -1.94
C MET A 132 2.31 -3.14 -0.94
N CYS A 133 2.23 -4.39 -1.40
CA CYS A 133 1.93 -5.57 -0.59
C CYS A 133 0.64 -5.43 0.25
N GLY A 134 -0.45 -4.97 -0.38
CA GLY A 134 -1.77 -4.96 0.24
C GLY A 134 -2.27 -6.37 0.59
N ARG A 135 -3.43 -6.46 1.25
CA ARG A 135 -3.98 -7.71 1.81
C ARG A 135 -3.98 -8.90 0.83
N GLY A 136 -4.31 -8.67 -0.44
CA GLY A 136 -4.34 -9.72 -1.47
C GLY A 136 -2.98 -10.35 -1.80
N PHE A 137 -1.89 -9.78 -1.29
CA PHE A 137 -0.51 -10.26 -1.45
C PHE A 137 0.02 -10.94 -0.18
N HIS A 138 -0.85 -11.18 0.79
CA HIS A 138 -0.58 -11.98 1.99
C HIS A 138 0.68 -11.54 2.78
N PRO A 139 0.83 -10.24 3.15
CA PRO A 139 1.81 -9.88 4.15
C PRO A 139 1.57 -10.67 5.45
N ARG A 140 2.62 -10.93 6.22
CA ARG A 140 2.53 -11.64 7.51
C ARG A 140 1.58 -10.94 8.47
N PHE A 141 1.63 -9.61 8.47
CA PHE A 141 0.74 -8.75 9.21
C PHE A 141 0.41 -7.51 8.38
N CYS A 142 -0.82 -7.03 8.47
CA CYS A 142 -1.31 -5.86 7.75
C CYS A 142 -2.15 -5.00 8.70
N PHE A 143 -1.70 -3.82 9.08
CA PHE A 143 -2.43 -2.93 9.99
C PHE A 143 -2.85 -1.63 9.31
N SER A 144 -3.86 -0.97 9.87
CA SER A 144 -4.34 0.32 9.41
C SER A 144 -4.13 1.40 10.46
N TRP A 145 -3.79 2.61 10.04
CA TRP A 145 -3.96 3.81 10.88
C TRP A 145 -5.41 4.31 10.82
N PRO A 146 -5.89 5.06 11.83
CA PRO A 146 -7.28 5.54 11.87
C PRO A 146 -7.62 6.48 10.71
N ASN A 147 -6.61 7.13 10.12
CA ASN A 147 -6.78 8.03 8.97
C ASN A 147 -6.62 7.33 7.61
N ALA A 148 -6.38 6.02 7.59
CA ALA A 148 -6.16 5.28 6.35
C ALA A 148 -7.43 5.27 5.49
N LYS A 149 -7.25 5.35 4.17
CA LYS A 149 -8.32 5.24 3.19
C LYS A 149 -7.93 4.23 2.13
N THR A 150 -8.70 3.15 2.01
CA THR A 150 -8.40 2.03 1.12
C THR A 150 -9.59 1.72 0.22
N ALA A 151 -9.37 1.75 -1.09
CA ALA A 151 -10.44 1.59 -2.09
C ALA A 151 -9.88 1.21 -3.46
N VAL A 152 -10.76 0.85 -4.39
CA VAL A 152 -10.38 0.62 -5.79
C VAL A 152 -9.86 1.91 -6.47
N MET A 153 -10.42 3.07 -6.13
CA MET A 153 -9.99 4.42 -6.53
C MET A 153 -10.67 5.46 -5.62
N GLY A 154 -10.32 6.74 -5.76
CA GLY A 154 -11.01 7.81 -5.04
C GLY A 154 -12.44 8.04 -5.54
N GLY A 155 -13.36 8.43 -4.64
CA GLY A 155 -14.78 8.63 -4.98
C GLY A 155 -15.01 9.67 -6.09
N GLU A 156 -14.26 10.78 -6.07
CA GLU A 156 -14.29 11.79 -7.13
C GLU A 156 -13.86 11.23 -8.49
N GLN A 157 -12.83 10.38 -8.51
CA GLN A 157 -12.32 9.77 -9.75
C GLN A 157 -13.36 8.80 -10.34
N ALA A 158 -14.03 8.02 -9.49
CA ALA A 158 -15.11 7.12 -9.91
C ALA A 158 -16.30 7.92 -10.46
N ALA A 159 -16.72 8.96 -9.74
CA ALA A 159 -17.83 9.82 -10.14
C ALA A 159 -17.58 10.53 -11.47
N GLU A 160 -16.38 11.09 -11.66
CA GLU A 160 -16.01 11.77 -12.90
C GLU A 160 -15.96 10.80 -14.09
N THR A 161 -15.38 9.61 -13.90
CA THR A 161 -15.35 8.57 -14.94
C THR A 161 -16.77 8.18 -15.36
N MET A 162 -17.66 7.95 -14.40
CA MET A 162 -19.05 7.61 -14.69
C MET A 162 -19.80 8.74 -15.37
N ALA A 163 -19.47 10.00 -15.05
CA ALA A 163 -20.06 11.15 -15.73
C ALA A 163 -19.65 11.24 -17.19
N ILE A 164 -18.35 11.12 -17.48
CA ILE A 164 -17.83 11.12 -18.86
C ILE A 164 -18.48 10.01 -19.70
N VAL A 165 -18.58 8.80 -19.16
CA VAL A 165 -19.23 7.67 -19.85
C VAL A 165 -20.72 7.95 -20.10
N THR A 166 -21.41 8.51 -19.11
CA THR A 166 -22.84 8.84 -19.21
C THR A 166 -23.09 9.91 -20.27
N GLU A 167 -22.30 10.99 -20.28
CA GLU A 167 -22.37 12.07 -21.26
C GLU A 167 -22.10 11.54 -22.68
N ALA A 168 -21.05 10.73 -22.86
CA ALA A 168 -20.73 10.12 -24.15
C ALA A 168 -21.84 9.19 -24.65
N ALA A 169 -22.48 8.43 -23.77
CA ALA A 169 -23.60 7.57 -24.12
C ALA A 169 -24.86 8.36 -24.51
N ALA A 170 -25.15 9.47 -23.81
CA ALA A 170 -26.26 10.36 -24.14
C ALA A 170 -26.05 11.00 -25.51
N ALA A 171 -24.85 11.51 -25.79
CA ALA A 171 -24.47 12.07 -27.08
C ALA A 171 -24.64 11.06 -28.23
N ARG A 172 -24.17 9.81 -28.06
CA ARG A 172 -24.38 8.74 -29.07
C ARG A 172 -25.84 8.41 -29.32
N ARG A 173 -26.72 8.61 -28.33
CA ARG A 173 -28.17 8.36 -28.42
C ARG A 173 -28.97 9.60 -28.82
N GLY A 174 -28.32 10.74 -29.10
CA GLY A 174 -28.98 12.01 -29.40
C GLY A 174 -29.86 12.53 -28.26
N LYS A 175 -29.60 12.12 -27.01
CA LYS A 175 -30.35 12.57 -25.83
C LYS A 175 -29.63 13.73 -25.14
N PRO A 176 -30.35 14.74 -24.62
CA PRO A 176 -29.73 15.81 -23.86
C PRO A 176 -29.14 15.28 -22.55
N VAL A 177 -28.02 15.87 -22.13
CA VAL A 177 -27.42 15.60 -20.81
C VAL A 177 -28.15 16.46 -19.79
N GLU A 178 -28.90 15.82 -18.90
CA GLU A 178 -29.54 16.49 -17.77
C GLU A 178 -28.51 16.74 -16.66
N ARG A 179 -28.01 17.97 -16.57
CA ARG A 179 -26.89 18.30 -15.68
C ARG A 179 -27.19 18.04 -14.21
N ASP A 180 -28.40 18.36 -13.77
CA ASP A 180 -28.81 18.14 -12.36
C ASP A 180 -28.81 16.66 -11.98
N LYS A 181 -29.27 15.77 -12.89
CA LYS A 181 -29.20 14.32 -12.69
C LYS A 181 -27.76 13.82 -12.65
N LEU A 182 -26.88 14.41 -13.46
CA LEU A 182 -25.47 14.06 -13.49
C LEU A 182 -24.76 14.45 -12.19
N GLU A 183 -25.00 15.65 -11.67
CA GLU A 183 -24.43 16.09 -10.39
C GLU A 183 -24.97 15.27 -9.21
N ALA A 184 -26.27 14.94 -9.20
CA ALA A 184 -26.84 14.05 -8.20
C ALA A 184 -26.21 12.65 -8.25
N MET A 185 -25.97 12.11 -9.45
CA MET A 185 -25.26 10.84 -9.63
C MET A 185 -23.82 10.91 -9.10
N LYS A 186 -23.08 11.99 -9.42
CA LYS A 186 -21.72 12.20 -8.92
C LYS A 186 -21.69 12.22 -7.40
N ALA A 187 -22.57 13.00 -6.77
CA ALA A 187 -22.67 13.10 -5.31
C ALA A 187 -22.99 11.73 -4.66
N GLN A 188 -23.90 10.95 -5.26
CA GLN A 188 -24.22 9.61 -4.79
C GLN A 188 -23.01 8.67 -4.86
N ILE A 189 -22.28 8.67 -5.98
CA ILE A 189 -21.09 7.81 -6.16
C ILE A 189 -20.02 8.18 -5.14
N ILE A 190 -19.75 9.48 -4.95
CA ILE A 190 -18.78 9.96 -3.96
C ILE A 190 -19.16 9.46 -2.56
N GLY A 191 -20.42 9.64 -2.15
CA GLY A 191 -20.89 9.20 -0.83
C GLY A 191 -20.75 7.69 -0.60
N VAL A 192 -21.02 6.87 -1.62
CA VAL A 192 -20.84 5.41 -1.54
C VAL A 192 -19.37 5.04 -1.38
N PHE A 193 -18.49 5.62 -2.19
CA PHE A 193 -17.05 5.32 -2.13
C PHE A 193 -16.45 5.79 -0.81
N ASP A 194 -16.77 7.00 -0.36
CA ASP A 194 -16.25 7.59 0.86
C ASP A 194 -16.64 6.77 2.11
N GLY A 195 -17.86 6.25 2.13
CA GLY A 195 -18.33 5.37 3.21
C GLY A 195 -17.69 3.98 3.21
N GLN A 196 -17.31 3.46 2.03
CA GLN A 196 -16.68 2.14 1.91
C GLN A 196 -15.17 2.15 2.16
N MET A 197 -14.50 3.26 1.84
CA MET A 197 -13.06 3.38 1.98
C MET A 197 -12.59 3.68 3.41
N ASP A 198 -13.53 3.93 4.32
CA ASP A 198 -13.25 4.23 5.72
C ASP A 198 -12.62 3.04 6.45
N VAL A 199 -11.67 3.32 7.33
CA VAL A 199 -10.92 2.28 8.06
C VAL A 199 -11.82 1.36 8.88
N PHE A 200 -12.92 1.86 9.44
CA PHE A 200 -13.85 1.03 10.19
C PHE A 200 -14.63 0.08 9.26
N ALA A 201 -14.93 0.53 8.04
CA ALA A 201 -15.55 -0.31 7.02
C ALA A 201 -14.58 -1.40 6.52
N THR A 202 -13.30 -1.07 6.34
CA THR A 202 -12.30 -2.05 5.87
C THR A 202 -11.91 -3.04 6.97
N SER A 203 -11.68 -2.56 8.19
CA SER A 203 -11.27 -3.40 9.32
C SER A 203 -12.40 -4.35 9.77
N ALA A 204 -13.67 -3.89 9.76
CA ALA A 204 -14.83 -4.76 10.02
C ALA A 204 -14.98 -5.91 9.01
N ARG A 205 -14.30 -5.82 7.85
CA ARG A 205 -14.28 -6.86 6.81
C ARG A 205 -12.97 -7.65 6.77
N VAL A 206 -12.11 -7.47 7.77
CA VAL A 206 -10.82 -8.16 7.89
C VAL A 206 -9.90 -7.88 6.69
N LEU A 207 -10.00 -6.67 6.13
CA LEU A 207 -9.08 -6.21 5.08
C LEU A 207 -7.73 -5.75 5.65
N ASP A 208 -7.65 -5.61 6.98
CA ASP A 208 -6.48 -5.44 7.83
C ASP A 208 -6.65 -6.34 9.09
N ASP A 209 -5.58 -6.53 9.83
CA ASP A 209 -5.49 -7.33 11.07
C ASP A 209 -5.82 -6.47 12.31
N GLY A 210 -6.17 -5.20 12.09
CA GLY A 210 -6.54 -4.27 13.13
C GLY A 210 -6.17 -2.83 12.81
N VAL A 211 -6.93 -1.91 13.41
CA VAL A 211 -6.61 -0.48 13.45
C VAL A 211 -5.73 -0.22 14.67
N ILE A 212 -4.57 0.38 14.47
CA ILE A 212 -3.60 0.69 15.53
C ILE A 212 -3.45 2.20 15.70
N ASP A 213 -3.13 2.65 16.91
CA ASP A 213 -2.71 4.03 17.10
C ASP A 213 -1.39 4.28 16.35
N PRO A 214 -1.25 5.35 15.55
CA PRO A 214 0.00 5.65 14.86
C PRO A 214 1.22 5.71 15.80
N ARG A 215 1.04 6.08 17.07
CA ARG A 215 2.10 6.12 18.09
C ARG A 215 2.59 4.72 18.49
N ASP A 216 1.74 3.71 18.38
CA ASP A 216 2.06 2.33 18.73
C ASP A 216 2.74 1.57 17.59
N THR A 217 2.83 2.18 16.40
CA THR A 217 3.42 1.56 15.19
C THR A 217 4.77 0.91 15.47
N ARG A 218 5.67 1.59 16.19
CA ARG A 218 7.00 1.03 16.51
C ARG A 218 6.90 -0.22 17.40
N ALA A 219 6.09 -0.18 18.45
CA ALA A 219 5.90 -1.30 19.36
C ALA A 219 5.27 -2.51 18.65
N VAL A 220 4.24 -2.25 17.83
CA VAL A 220 3.61 -3.28 16.99
C VAL A 220 4.60 -3.89 16.02
N LEU A 221 5.40 -3.06 15.33
CA LEU A 221 6.42 -3.53 14.39
C LEU A 221 7.48 -4.39 15.08
N SER A 222 7.96 -3.99 16.25
CA SER A 222 8.90 -4.76 17.05
C SER A 222 8.37 -6.16 17.38
N GLU A 223 7.13 -6.23 17.87
CA GLU A 223 6.46 -7.49 18.21
C GLU A 223 6.33 -8.40 16.99
N VAL A 224 5.76 -7.91 15.88
CA VAL A 224 5.53 -8.76 14.71
C VAL A 224 6.83 -9.18 14.00
N LEU A 225 7.87 -8.35 14.05
CA LEU A 225 9.20 -8.70 13.55
C LEU A 225 9.84 -9.79 14.42
N ALA A 226 9.69 -9.71 15.74
CA ALA A 226 10.14 -10.74 16.66
C ALA A 226 9.40 -12.07 16.42
N ILE A 227 8.07 -12.04 16.24
CA ILE A 227 7.26 -13.22 15.89
C ILE A 227 7.76 -13.84 14.58
N CYS A 228 8.00 -13.04 13.54
CA CYS A 228 8.49 -13.54 12.25
C CYS A 228 9.86 -14.20 12.38
N ARG A 229 10.77 -13.58 13.14
CA ARG A 229 12.12 -14.10 13.40
C ARG A 229 12.10 -15.42 14.18
N GLU A 230 11.25 -15.51 15.19
CA GLU A 230 11.07 -16.73 15.96
C GLU A 230 10.48 -17.85 15.10
N ALA A 231 9.48 -17.55 14.28
CA ALA A 231 8.87 -18.52 13.37
C ALA A 231 9.88 -19.10 12.36
N GLU A 232 10.82 -18.29 11.87
CA GLU A 232 11.89 -18.75 10.97
C GLU A 232 12.92 -19.66 11.67
N ALA A 233 13.23 -19.37 12.94
CA ALA A 233 14.20 -20.15 13.72
C ALA A 233 13.63 -21.45 14.32
N ARG A 234 12.31 -21.52 14.52
CA ARG A 234 11.65 -22.60 15.25
C ARG A 234 11.60 -23.90 14.45
N GLN A 235 12.08 -24.99 15.06
CA GLN A 235 11.93 -26.36 14.54
C GLN A 235 10.89 -27.14 15.37
N PRO A 236 9.63 -27.24 14.93
CA PRO A 236 8.61 -27.99 15.66
C PRO A 236 8.88 -29.50 15.61
N GLN A 237 8.55 -30.21 16.69
CA GLN A 237 8.60 -31.67 16.74
C GLN A 237 7.55 -32.26 15.78
N ARG A 238 8.01 -32.91 14.71
CA ARG A 238 7.13 -33.50 13.71
C ARG A 238 6.64 -34.86 14.19
N MET A 239 5.33 -35.02 14.25
CA MET A 239 4.67 -36.29 14.54
C MET A 239 3.91 -36.77 13.30
N GLN A 240 3.86 -38.08 13.09
CA GLN A 240 3.11 -38.67 11.96
C GLN A 240 1.60 -38.57 12.15
N PHE A 241 1.15 -38.50 13.40
CA PHE A 241 -0.26 -38.47 13.80
C PHE A 241 -0.53 -37.26 14.69
N SER A 242 -1.78 -36.81 14.69
CA SER A 242 -2.26 -35.83 15.68
C SER A 242 -2.36 -36.50 17.06
N VAL A 243 -2.33 -35.70 18.13
CA VAL A 243 -2.48 -36.20 19.50
C VAL A 243 -3.82 -36.94 19.61
N ALA A 244 -3.77 -38.23 19.94
CA ALA A 244 -4.97 -39.03 20.13
C ALA A 244 -5.74 -38.56 21.37
N ARG A 245 -7.07 -38.45 21.26
CA ARG A 245 -7.93 -38.28 22.44
C ARG A 245 -7.91 -39.61 23.22
N PRO A 246 -7.55 -39.60 24.51
CA PRO A 246 -7.50 -40.81 25.33
C PRO A 246 -8.89 -41.45 25.50
#